data_AF-A0A0B2RIW3-F1
#
_entry.id   AF-A0A0B2RIW3-F1
#
_cell.length_a   1.000
_cell.length_b   1.000
_cell.length_c   1.000
_cell.angle_alpha   90.00
_cell.angle_beta   90.00
_cell.angle_gamma   90.00
#
_symmetry.space_group_name_H-M   'P 1'
#
loop_
_entity.id
_entity.type
_entity.pdbx_description
1 polymer ?
#
loop_
_entity_poly.entity_id
_entity_poly.type
_entity_poly.pdbx_seq_one_letter_code
_entity_poly.pdbx_strand_id
1 'polypeptide(L)'
;MLPVMRGKGGGIEVDSTGKEICPLTVVQSPNELDKGIGLVFTSPLHALFIAEGYPLSIKFGSFAVITLCAGMPTEWAIVEREGLQAVKLAARDTVDGWFNIERVSREYNDYKLVFCPQQAEDNKCEDIGIQIDDDGIRRLVLSKNKPLVVQFQKFRSSTA
;
A
#
# COMPACT_ATOMS: atom_id res chain seq x y z
N MET A 1 5.10 -5.88 -4.26
CA MET A 1 4.48 -6.59 -3.11
C MET A 1 3.46 -7.55 -3.67
N LEU A 2 3.46 -8.81 -3.27
CA LEU A 2 2.63 -9.86 -3.89
C LEU A 2 1.71 -10.50 -2.84
N PRO A 3 0.44 -10.76 -3.14
CA PRO A 3 -0.47 -11.46 -2.25
C PRO A 3 -0.06 -12.93 -2.11
N VAL A 4 -0.23 -13.49 -0.92
CA VAL A 4 0.08 -14.91 -0.67
C VAL A 4 -1.03 -15.83 -1.19
N MET A 5 -2.27 -15.37 -1.13
CA MET A 5 -3.44 -16.14 -1.56
C MET A 5 -3.57 -16.13 -3.09
N ARG A 6 -3.29 -17.28 -3.71
CA ARG A 6 -3.60 -17.53 -5.14
C ARG A 6 -5.11 -17.44 -5.38
N GLY A 7 -5.53 -17.11 -6.59
CA GLY A 7 -6.96 -16.96 -6.90
C GLY A 7 -7.55 -15.58 -6.57
N LYS A 8 -6.78 -14.67 -5.95
CA LYS A 8 -7.31 -13.47 -5.26
C LYS A 8 -6.63 -12.15 -5.65
N GLY A 9 -6.14 -12.05 -6.89
CA GLY A 9 -5.51 -10.86 -7.44
C GLY A 9 -3.98 -10.92 -7.47
N GLY A 10 -3.37 -9.98 -8.19
CA GLY A 10 -1.94 -9.84 -8.36
C GLY A 10 -1.31 -8.86 -7.38
N GLY A 11 -0.20 -8.26 -7.82
CA GLY A 11 0.55 -7.27 -7.08
C GLY A 11 -0.19 -5.94 -6.90
N ILE A 12 0.54 -4.97 -6.37
CA ILE A 12 -0.02 -3.67 -5.98
C ILE A 12 0.33 -2.61 -7.00
N GLU A 13 -0.66 -1.84 -7.40
CA GLU A 13 -0.55 -0.82 -8.42
C GLU A 13 -1.38 0.42 -8.06
N VAL A 14 -1.56 1.31 -9.03
CA VAL A 14 -2.37 2.51 -8.89
C VAL A 14 -3.47 2.51 -9.93
N ASP A 15 -4.64 3.00 -9.53
CA ASP A 15 -5.77 3.19 -10.44
C ASP A 15 -6.56 4.45 -10.08
N SER A 16 -7.38 4.89 -11.01
CA SER A 16 -8.32 6.00 -10.85
C SER A 16 -9.64 5.46 -10.32
N THR A 17 -10.13 6.04 -9.22
CA THR A 17 -11.45 5.65 -8.67
C THR A 17 -12.44 6.82 -8.70
N GLY A 18 -13.72 6.51 -8.93
CA GLY A 18 -14.80 7.49 -8.95
C GLY A 18 -14.59 8.58 -10.02
N LYS A 19 -14.27 9.80 -9.59
CA LYS A 19 -14.08 10.97 -10.48
C LYS A 19 -12.61 11.36 -10.67
N GLU A 20 -11.68 10.52 -10.27
CA GLU A 20 -10.25 10.76 -10.42
C GLU A 20 -9.85 10.71 -11.91
N ILE A 21 -9.16 11.75 -12.37
CA ILE A 21 -8.59 11.80 -13.73
C ILE A 21 -7.23 11.10 -13.79
N CYS A 22 -6.51 11.11 -12.66
CA CYS A 22 -5.20 10.53 -12.52
C CYS A 22 -5.24 9.33 -11.56
N PRO A 23 -4.34 8.34 -11.70
CA PRO A 23 -4.35 7.16 -10.86
C PRO A 23 -3.74 7.48 -9.49
N LEU A 24 -4.62 7.76 -8.52
CA LEU A 24 -4.23 8.19 -7.17
C LEU A 24 -4.60 7.16 -6.11
N THR A 25 -5.39 6.14 -6.44
CA THR A 25 -5.82 5.14 -5.49
C THR A 25 -4.89 3.95 -5.54
N VAL A 26 -4.41 3.49 -4.38
CA VAL A 26 -3.58 2.28 -4.31
C VAL A 26 -4.50 1.07 -4.34
N VAL A 27 -4.25 0.16 -5.29
CA VAL A 27 -5.14 -0.98 -5.55
C VAL A 27 -4.34 -2.27 -5.71
N GLN A 28 -5.03 -3.38 -5.58
CA GLN A 28 -4.53 -4.70 -5.96
C GLN A 28 -4.96 -5.01 -7.39
N SER A 29 -4.02 -5.42 -8.24
CA SER A 29 -4.33 -5.83 -9.60
C SER A 29 -5.32 -7.01 -9.60
N PRO A 30 -6.34 -7.02 -10.46
CA PRO A 30 -7.22 -8.17 -10.60
C PRO A 30 -6.52 -9.35 -11.29
N ASN A 31 -5.42 -9.10 -12.00
CA ASN A 31 -4.65 -10.13 -12.71
C ASN A 31 -3.56 -10.74 -11.83
N GLU A 32 -3.68 -12.03 -11.48
CA GLU A 32 -2.69 -12.73 -10.66
C GLU A 32 -1.27 -12.81 -11.23
N LEU A 33 -1.14 -12.69 -12.55
CA LEU A 33 0.16 -12.69 -13.22
C LEU A 33 0.85 -11.34 -13.16
N ASP A 34 0.09 -10.28 -12.86
CA ASP A 34 0.64 -8.95 -12.71
C ASP A 34 1.34 -8.82 -11.36
N LYS A 35 2.58 -8.34 -11.41
CA LYS A 35 3.41 -8.11 -10.21
C LYS A 35 3.20 -6.72 -9.61
N GLY A 36 2.43 -5.87 -10.29
CA GLY A 36 2.20 -4.49 -9.93
C GLY A 36 3.47 -3.65 -10.08
N ILE A 37 3.47 -2.51 -9.39
CA ILE A 37 4.52 -1.50 -9.44
C ILE A 37 5.52 -1.73 -8.30
N GLY A 38 6.80 -1.49 -8.57
CA GLY A 38 7.85 -1.55 -7.56
C GLY A 38 7.60 -0.55 -6.42
N LEU A 39 7.81 -0.99 -5.18
CA LEU A 39 7.67 -0.15 -3.98
C LEU A 39 9.03 0.14 -3.36
N VAL A 40 9.17 1.35 -2.84
CA VAL A 40 10.32 1.79 -2.04
C VAL A 40 9.84 2.02 -0.61
N PHE A 41 10.46 1.31 0.33
CA PHE A 41 10.23 1.46 1.76
C PHE A 41 11.37 2.29 2.35
N THR A 42 11.01 3.36 3.05
CA THR A 42 11.97 4.22 3.76
C THR A 42 11.56 4.32 5.21
N SER A 43 12.52 4.31 6.13
CA SER A 43 12.29 4.57 7.54
C SER A 43 13.02 5.85 7.96
N PRO A 44 12.45 6.68 8.86
CA PRO A 44 13.21 7.76 9.50
C PRO A 44 14.32 7.22 10.42
N LEU A 45 14.31 5.92 10.74
CA LEU A 45 15.36 5.27 11.50
C LEU A 45 16.58 5.02 10.58
N HIS A 46 17.75 5.50 10.98
CA HIS A 46 19.02 5.28 10.28
C HIS A 46 19.50 3.83 10.45
N ALA A 47 18.85 2.89 9.76
CA ALA A 47 19.15 1.46 9.81
C ALA A 47 19.52 0.91 8.42
N LEU A 48 20.34 -0.14 8.40
CA LEU A 48 20.76 -0.83 7.18
C LEU A 48 19.67 -1.76 6.60
N PHE A 49 18.66 -2.10 7.41
CA PHE A 49 17.57 -2.99 7.05
C PHE A 49 16.27 -2.50 7.69
N ILE A 50 15.15 -2.87 7.07
CA ILE A 50 13.82 -2.66 7.61
C ILE A 50 13.47 -3.84 8.51
N ALA A 51 13.21 -3.56 9.78
CA ALA A 51 12.72 -4.57 10.73
C ALA A 51 11.22 -4.44 10.94
N GLU A 52 10.62 -5.49 11.48
CA GLU A 52 9.22 -5.53 11.88
C GLU A 52 8.92 -4.40 12.88
N GLY A 53 7.79 -3.72 12.71
CA GLY A 53 7.35 -2.62 13.59
C GLY A 53 8.09 -1.28 13.41
N TYR A 54 9.05 -1.17 12.48
CA TYR A 54 9.67 0.12 12.17
C TYR A 54 8.64 1.05 11.51
N PRO A 55 8.65 2.37 11.82
CA PRO A 55 7.87 3.34 11.09
C PRO A 55 8.37 3.45 9.65
N LEU A 56 7.46 3.38 8.69
CA LEU A 56 7.76 3.40 7.26
C LEU A 56 6.93 4.45 6.52
N SER A 57 7.61 5.10 5.59
CA SER A 57 7.00 5.74 4.43
C SER A 57 7.11 4.78 3.25
N ILE A 58 6.02 4.61 2.51
CA ILE A 58 5.94 3.75 1.33
C ILE A 58 5.71 4.65 0.13
N LYS A 59 6.45 4.43 -0.96
CA LYS A 59 6.16 5.07 -2.24
C LYS A 59 6.30 4.10 -3.39
N PHE A 60 5.64 4.40 -4.50
CA PHE A 60 5.93 3.73 -5.75
C PHE A 60 7.27 4.21 -6.33
N GLY A 61 7.99 3.30 -6.97
CA GLY A 61 9.08 3.65 -7.88
C GLY A 61 8.53 4.33 -9.15
N SER A 62 9.36 4.58 -10.14
CA SER A 62 8.90 5.19 -11.39
C SER A 62 7.90 4.29 -12.13
N PHE A 63 6.75 4.85 -12.51
CA PHE A 63 5.74 4.21 -13.35
C PHE A 63 5.21 5.19 -14.40
N ALA A 64 4.58 4.66 -15.45
CA ALA A 64 4.05 5.46 -16.56
C ALA A 64 2.72 6.12 -16.18
N VAL A 65 2.59 7.41 -16.47
CA VAL A 65 1.35 8.19 -16.33
C VAL A 65 1.19 9.12 -17.53
N ILE A 66 -0.03 9.61 -17.77
CA ILE A 66 -0.26 10.66 -18.77
C ILE A 66 0.41 11.97 -18.34
N THR A 67 0.76 12.82 -19.30
CA THR A 67 1.47 14.10 -19.06
C THR A 67 0.77 14.99 -18.02
N LEU A 68 -0.56 14.99 -18.00
CA LEU A 68 -1.36 15.76 -17.03
C LEU A 68 -1.10 15.35 -15.57
N CYS A 69 -0.73 14.08 -15.35
CA CYS A 69 -0.52 13.48 -14.05
C CYS A 69 0.98 13.44 -13.66
N ALA A 70 1.86 13.99 -14.50
CA ALA A 70 3.28 14.05 -14.22
C ALA A 70 3.55 14.97 -13.02
N GLY A 71 4.43 14.53 -12.11
CA GLY A 71 4.79 15.29 -10.91
C GLY A 71 3.81 15.17 -9.74
N MET A 72 2.77 14.33 -9.86
CA MET A 72 1.93 13.97 -8.73
C MET A 72 2.71 13.18 -7.64
N PRO A 73 2.22 13.20 -6.38
CA PRO A 73 2.83 12.42 -5.32
C PRO A 73 2.85 10.93 -5.66
N THR A 74 3.89 10.25 -5.18
CA THR A 74 4.04 8.78 -5.28
C THR A 74 4.07 8.11 -3.92
N GLU A 75 4.05 8.92 -2.85
CA GLU A 75 4.02 8.48 -1.45
C GLU A 75 2.59 8.07 -1.07
N TRP A 76 2.51 6.95 -0.36
CA TRP A 76 1.27 6.45 0.19
C TRP A 76 0.87 7.26 1.41
N ALA A 77 -0.42 7.51 1.53
CA ALA A 77 -1.04 8.11 2.69
C ALA A 77 -2.44 7.52 2.92
N ILE A 78 -2.94 7.64 4.14
CA ILE A 78 -4.35 7.33 4.44
C ILE A 78 -5.17 8.58 4.21
N VAL A 79 -6.20 8.47 3.37
CA VAL A 79 -7.17 9.53 3.12
C VAL A 79 -8.54 9.01 3.50
N GLU A 80 -9.24 9.78 4.34
CA GLU A 80 -10.61 9.47 4.75
C GLU A 80 -11.61 10.23 3.88
N ARG A 81 -12.50 9.51 3.21
CA ARG A 81 -13.60 10.10 2.44
C ARG A 81 -14.84 9.22 2.59
N GLU A 82 -15.98 9.85 2.90
CA GLU A 82 -17.28 9.16 3.00
C GLU A 82 -17.25 7.96 3.97
N GLY A 83 -16.48 8.09 5.07
CA GLY A 83 -16.33 7.04 6.07
C GLY A 83 -15.40 5.89 5.65
N LEU A 84 -14.74 5.99 4.50
CA LEU A 84 -13.74 5.04 4.05
C LEU A 84 -12.33 5.63 4.18
N GLN A 85 -11.47 4.95 4.93
CA GLN A 85 -10.05 5.25 5.06
C GLN A 85 -9.27 4.42 4.03
N ALA A 86 -8.98 5.03 2.88
CA ALA A 86 -8.31 4.39 1.75
C ALA A 86 -6.82 4.78 1.69
N VAL A 87 -6.00 3.86 1.18
CA VAL A 87 -4.60 4.14 0.85
C VAL A 87 -4.56 4.84 -0.51
N LYS A 88 -4.02 6.07 -0.53
CA LYS A 88 -3.93 6.91 -1.72
C LYS A 88 -2.54 7.52 -1.88
N LEU A 89 -2.26 8.00 -3.09
CA LEU A 89 -1.16 8.89 -3.38
C LEU A 89 -1.60 10.32 -3.10
N ALA A 90 -1.29 10.83 -1.92
CA ALA A 90 -1.78 12.13 -1.49
C ALA A 90 -0.72 12.87 -0.66
N ALA A 91 -0.73 14.20 -0.78
CA ALA A 91 0.15 15.08 -0.03
C ALA A 91 -0.63 16.01 0.94
N ARG A 92 -1.96 15.95 0.92
CA ARG A 92 -2.87 16.81 1.70
C ARG A 92 -4.11 16.02 2.10
N ASP A 93 -4.77 16.49 3.15
CA ASP A 93 -5.98 15.86 3.72
C ASP A 93 -5.75 14.40 4.12
N THR A 94 -4.54 14.12 4.62
CA THR A 94 -4.07 12.79 5.02
C THR A 94 -4.14 12.62 6.54
N VAL A 95 -4.37 11.40 7.00
CA VAL A 95 -4.21 11.05 8.41
C VAL A 95 -2.72 10.96 8.73
N ASP A 96 -2.27 11.69 9.75
CA ASP A 96 -0.88 11.64 10.21
C ASP A 96 -0.58 10.30 10.89
N GLY A 97 0.49 9.63 10.46
CA GLY A 97 0.88 8.34 10.99
C GLY A 97 1.95 7.65 10.16
N TRP A 98 2.24 6.40 10.51
CA TRP A 98 3.27 5.59 9.87
C TRP A 98 2.71 4.25 9.41
N PHE A 99 3.22 3.76 8.28
CA PHE A 99 3.00 2.37 7.89
C PHE A 99 4.00 1.49 8.62
N ASN A 100 3.59 0.30 9.04
CA ASN A 100 4.50 -0.71 9.58
C ASN A 100 4.29 -2.04 8.84
N ILE A 101 5.33 -2.87 8.87
CA ILE A 101 5.24 -4.28 8.46
C ILE A 101 5.18 -5.14 9.71
N GLU A 102 4.19 -6.02 9.77
CA GLU A 102 4.02 -7.02 10.83
C GLU A 102 4.02 -8.43 10.23
N ARG A 103 4.54 -9.39 10.97
CA ARG A 103 4.58 -10.78 10.54
C ARG A 103 3.28 -11.48 10.91
N VAL A 104 2.70 -12.22 9.96
CA VAL A 104 1.50 -13.02 10.14
C VAL A 104 1.86 -14.45 10.56
N SER A 105 2.85 -15.05 9.90
CA SER A 105 3.34 -16.41 10.23
C SER A 105 4.86 -16.48 10.16
N ARG A 106 5.47 -17.13 11.16
CA ARG A 106 6.91 -17.40 11.20
C ARG A 106 7.34 -18.50 10.22
N GLU A 107 6.42 -19.37 9.85
CA GLU A 107 6.74 -20.55 9.04
C GLU A 107 6.90 -20.21 7.55
N TYR A 108 6.10 -19.26 7.05
CA TYR A 108 6.00 -18.96 5.62
C TYR A 108 6.60 -17.59 5.22
N ASN A 109 7.16 -16.84 6.17
CA ASN A 109 7.61 -15.45 5.97
C ASN A 109 6.52 -14.57 5.35
N ASP A 110 5.30 -14.73 5.86
CA ASP A 110 4.14 -13.97 5.44
C ASP A 110 3.97 -12.73 6.32
N TYR A 111 3.69 -11.60 5.68
CA TYR A 111 3.57 -10.31 6.34
C TYR A 111 2.22 -9.67 6.06
N LYS A 112 1.90 -8.64 6.84
CA LYS A 112 0.81 -7.70 6.58
C LYS A 112 1.35 -6.28 6.75
N LEU A 113 0.70 -5.34 6.08
CA LEU A 113 0.89 -3.92 6.37
C LEU A 113 -0.16 -3.47 7.38
N VAL A 114 0.26 -2.59 8.26
CA VAL A 114 -0.62 -1.86 9.17
C VAL A 114 -0.34 -0.37 9.06
N PHE A 115 -1.30 0.47 9.45
CA PHE A 115 -1.11 1.89 9.61
C PHE A 115 -1.34 2.28 11.06
N CYS A 116 -0.43 3.07 11.62
CA CYS A 116 -0.44 3.53 13.00
C CYS A 116 -0.65 5.05 13.02
N PRO A 117 -1.88 5.53 13.26
CA PRO A 117 -2.14 6.96 13.37
C PRO A 117 -1.35 7.56 14.54
N GLN A 118 -0.72 8.72 14.34
CA GLN A 118 0.12 9.34 15.38
C GLN A 118 -0.67 9.79 16.60
N GLN A 119 -1.95 10.11 16.41
CA GLN A 119 -2.88 10.58 17.45
C GLN A 119 -3.79 9.46 18.00
N ALA A 120 -3.50 8.19 17.70
CA ALA A 120 -4.31 7.08 18.20
C ALA A 120 -4.16 6.91 19.72
N GLU A 121 -5.28 6.89 20.45
CA GLU A 121 -5.31 6.42 21.83
C GLU A 121 -4.83 4.95 21.86
N ASP A 122 -3.82 4.67 22.68
CA ASP A 122 -3.15 3.36 22.84
C ASP A 122 -2.20 2.88 21.72
N ASN A 123 -1.72 3.73 20.80
CA ASN A 123 -0.85 3.30 19.68
C ASN A 123 -1.44 2.14 18.84
N LYS A 124 -2.78 2.05 18.74
CA LYS A 124 -3.43 0.98 17.99
C LYS A 124 -3.24 1.20 16.49
N CYS A 125 -2.51 0.27 15.86
CA CYS A 125 -2.38 0.21 14.41
C CYS A 125 -3.54 -0.60 13.81
N GLU A 126 -4.00 -0.20 12.63
CA GLU A 126 -5.06 -0.90 11.89
C GLU A 126 -4.49 -1.65 10.69
N ASP A 127 -5.04 -2.83 10.40
CA ASP A 127 -4.58 -3.63 9.27
C ASP A 127 -4.93 -2.94 7.94
N ILE A 128 -4.06 -3.09 6.94
CA ILE A 128 -4.39 -2.75 5.56
C ILE A 128 -4.94 -3.98 4.86
N GLY A 129 -6.18 -3.87 4.39
CA GLY A 129 -6.92 -4.92 3.69
C GLY A 129 -7.32 -4.50 2.28
N ILE A 130 -8.20 -5.32 1.69
CA ILE A 130 -8.81 -5.06 0.38
C ILE A 130 -10.30 -4.85 0.55
N GLN A 131 -10.81 -3.78 -0.04
CA GLN A 131 -12.22 -3.57 -0.30
C GLN A 131 -12.45 -3.49 -1.80
N ILE A 132 -13.39 -4.28 -2.31
CA ILE A 132 -13.82 -4.21 -3.70
C ILE A 132 -14.94 -3.18 -3.76
N ASP A 133 -14.79 -2.18 -4.62
CA ASP A 133 -15.83 -1.17 -4.84
C ASP A 133 -16.87 -1.64 -5.88
N ASP A 134 -17.87 -0.78 -6.15
CA ASP A 134 -18.95 -1.07 -7.08
C ASP A 134 -18.47 -1.23 -8.54
N ASP A 135 -17.28 -0.71 -8.87
CA ASP A 135 -16.64 -0.84 -10.18
C ASP A 135 -15.74 -2.09 -10.27
N GLY A 136 -15.65 -2.88 -9.19
CA GLY A 136 -14.80 -4.08 -9.12
C GLY A 136 -13.33 -3.80 -8.80
N ILE A 137 -12.97 -2.55 -8.49
CA ILE A 137 -11.61 -2.13 -8.17
C ILE A 137 -11.28 -2.52 -6.73
N ARG A 138 -10.12 -3.16 -6.55
CA ARG A 138 -9.68 -3.76 -5.29
C ARG A 138 -8.85 -2.75 -4.49
N ARG A 139 -9.50 -1.78 -3.88
CA ARG A 139 -8.86 -0.67 -3.14
C ARG A 139 -8.17 -1.18 -1.87
N LEU A 140 -6.96 -0.67 -1.60
CA LEU A 140 -6.32 -0.86 -0.30
C LEU A 140 -6.93 0.11 0.71
N VAL A 141 -7.38 -0.41 1.85
CA VAL A 141 -8.12 0.35 2.86
C VAL A 141 -7.72 -0.09 4.27
N LEU A 142 -7.92 0.78 5.26
CA LEU A 142 -7.88 0.36 6.66
C LEU A 142 -9.04 -0.62 6.93
N SER A 143 -8.71 -1.72 7.58
CA SER A 143 -9.58 -2.88 7.69
C SER A 143 -9.42 -3.52 9.07
N LYS A 144 -10.52 -3.78 9.76
CA LYS A 144 -10.47 -4.41 11.09
C LYS A 144 -10.35 -5.92 10.97
N ASN A 145 -9.20 -6.46 11.39
CA ASN A 145 -8.90 -7.90 11.46
C ASN A 145 -9.01 -8.66 10.13
N LYS A 146 -8.87 -7.96 8.99
CA LYS A 146 -8.86 -8.57 7.65
C LYS A 146 -7.69 -8.02 6.83
N PRO A 147 -6.45 -8.35 7.21
CA PRO A 147 -5.26 -7.89 6.51
C PRO A 147 -5.14 -8.53 5.13
N LEU A 148 -4.57 -7.79 4.18
CA LEU A 148 -3.96 -8.37 2.99
C LEU A 148 -2.63 -9.01 3.37
N VAL A 149 -2.56 -10.33 3.31
CA VAL A 149 -1.32 -11.07 3.58
C VAL A 149 -0.44 -11.08 2.33
N VAL A 150 0.81 -10.65 2.49
CA VAL A 150 1.74 -10.36 1.41
C VAL A 150 3.12 -10.96 1.64
N GLN A 151 3.83 -11.13 0.53
CA GLN A 151 5.26 -11.40 0.46
C GLN A 151 5.96 -10.30 -0.35
N PHE A 152 7.24 -10.11 -0.06
CA PHE A 152 8.08 -9.12 -0.73
C PHE A 152 9.03 -9.79 -1.70
N GLN A 153 8.74 -9.67 -3.00
CA GLN A 153 9.68 -10.03 -4.06
C GLN A 153 10.61 -8.84 -4.34
N LYS A 154 11.93 -9.05 -4.23
CA LYS A 154 12.92 -8.01 -4.55
C LYS A 154 12.83 -7.63 -6.04
N PHE A 155 12.57 -6.36 -6.31
CA PHE A 155 12.65 -5.82 -7.65
C PHE A 155 14.12 -5.75 -8.09
N ARG A 156 14.44 -6.37 -9.23
CA ARG A 156 15.75 -6.23 -9.89
C ARG A 156 15.50 -5.51 -11.21
N SER A 157 16.05 -4.30 -11.35
CA SER A 157 16.12 -3.64 -12.66
C SER A 157 17.00 -4.49 -13.56
N SER A 158 16.55 -4.78 -14.78
CA SER A 158 17.30 -5.55 -15.78
C SER A 158 18.40 -4.73 -16.46
N THR A 159 19.11 -3.91 -15.69
CA THR A 159 20.31 -3.18 -16.12
C THR A 159 21.47 -3.71 -15.30
N ALA A 160 22.09 -4.76 -15.85
CA ALA A 160 23.45 -5.18 -15.55
C ALA A 160 24.36 -4.64 -16.66
#